data_AF-A0A524JDG6-F1
#
_entry.id   AF-A0A524JDG6-F1
#
_cell.length_a   1.000
_cell.length_b   1.000
_cell.length_c   1.000
_cell.angle_alpha   90.00
_cell.angle_beta   90.00
_cell.angle_gamma   90.00
#
_symmetry.space_group_name_H-M   'P 1'
#
loop_
_entity.id
_entity.type
_entity.pdbx_description
1 polymer ?
#
loop_
_entity_poly.entity_id
_entity_poly.type
_entity_poly.pdbx_seq_one_letter_code
_entity_poly.pdbx_strand_id
1 'polypeptide(L)'
;MGEPLKVSIDGQLLDPGEASISVLDDGLLRGDGVFEAIKLYDGHPFRLDAHLDRLARSAAAIDLPFDGAGLRREIGALLAAAGPIEAMLRIVVTRGGRRILLVERIPSWPSRARVALVPLTPSEILSGVKSISYAANMHATRIASKQGADEAVYLNAAGIVLEAPTSSIFWVGADGGLRTPALETGILDSITREVVVAALPCEEGAF
;
A
#
# COMPACT_ATOMS: atom_id res chain seq x y z
N MET A 1 -9.20 -6.49 0.26
CA MET A 1 -8.26 -7.11 -0.70
C MET A 1 -9.06 -7.72 -1.83
N GLY A 2 -8.43 -7.95 -2.97
CA GLY A 2 -9.04 -8.65 -4.08
C GLY A 2 -9.05 -10.16 -3.88
N GLU A 3 -9.86 -10.87 -4.67
CA GLU A 3 -9.73 -12.31 -4.81
C GLU A 3 -8.41 -12.63 -5.54
N PRO A 4 -7.54 -13.51 -5.01
CA PRO A 4 -6.31 -13.91 -5.68
C PRO A 4 -6.61 -14.78 -6.90
N LEU A 5 -5.98 -14.45 -8.03
CA LEU A 5 -6.09 -15.16 -9.31
C LEU A 5 -4.87 -16.03 -9.60
N LYS A 6 -3.68 -15.54 -9.22
CA LYS A 6 -2.40 -16.25 -9.32
C LYS A 6 -1.55 -15.94 -8.10
N VAL A 7 -0.80 -16.92 -7.61
CA VAL A 7 0.07 -16.80 -6.44
C VAL A 7 1.47 -17.29 -6.76
N SER A 8 2.47 -16.61 -6.21
CA SER A 8 3.84 -17.11 -6.10
C SER A 8 4.31 -16.97 -4.66
N ILE A 9 4.93 -18.03 -4.13
CA ILE A 9 5.62 -17.99 -2.82
C ILE A 9 7.06 -18.44 -3.05
N ASP A 10 8.01 -17.55 -2.74
CA ASP A 10 9.45 -17.78 -2.89
C ASP A 10 9.84 -18.25 -4.30
N GLY A 11 9.11 -17.74 -5.32
CA GLY A 11 9.29 -18.06 -6.73
C GLY A 11 8.52 -19.29 -7.23
N GLN A 12 7.86 -20.05 -6.37
CA GLN A 12 7.02 -21.16 -6.76
C GLN A 12 5.60 -20.68 -7.10
N LEU A 13 5.16 -20.89 -8.33
CA LEU A 13 3.77 -20.66 -8.76
C LEU A 13 2.85 -21.72 -8.15
N LEU A 14 1.75 -21.26 -7.56
CA LEU A 14 0.81 -22.08 -6.80
C LEU A 14 -0.63 -21.69 -7.15
N ASP A 15 -1.54 -22.65 -7.03
CA ASP A 15 -2.96 -22.34 -7.01
C ASP A 15 -3.31 -21.63 -5.68
N PRO A 16 -4.16 -20.57 -5.69
CA PRO A 16 -4.40 -19.78 -4.48
C PRO A 16 -4.90 -20.59 -3.27
N GLY A 17 -5.63 -21.67 -3.48
CA GLY A 17 -6.13 -22.55 -2.42
C GLY A 17 -5.09 -23.50 -1.83
N GLU A 18 -3.95 -23.69 -2.49
CA GLU A 18 -2.85 -24.58 -2.06
C GLU A 18 -1.67 -23.81 -1.45
N ALA A 19 -1.62 -22.49 -1.69
CA ALA A 19 -0.61 -21.61 -1.14
C ALA A 19 -0.64 -21.58 0.41
N SER A 20 0.52 -21.83 1.01
CA SER A 20 0.68 -21.83 2.47
C SER A 20 1.98 -21.15 2.90
N ILE A 21 1.96 -20.61 4.13
CA ILE A 21 3.14 -20.05 4.80
C ILE A 21 3.28 -20.70 6.17
N SER A 22 4.50 -20.64 6.72
CA SER A 22 4.75 -21.14 8.07
C SER A 22 3.95 -20.36 9.11
N VAL A 23 3.34 -21.08 10.06
CA VAL A 23 2.69 -20.45 11.23
C VAL A 23 3.68 -19.76 12.17
N LEU A 24 4.98 -20.02 11.98
CA LEU A 24 6.08 -19.40 12.73
C LEU A 24 6.62 -18.14 12.03
N ASP A 25 6.03 -17.72 10.91
CA ASP A 25 6.49 -16.52 10.21
C ASP A 25 6.14 -15.25 11.00
N ASP A 26 7.14 -14.44 11.31
CA ASP A 26 6.95 -13.20 12.08
C ASP A 26 6.16 -12.12 11.33
N GLY A 27 6.07 -12.20 10.01
CA GLY A 27 5.12 -11.41 9.23
C GLY A 27 3.67 -11.75 9.59
N LEU A 28 3.37 -13.03 9.85
CA LEU A 28 2.05 -13.47 10.32
C LEU A 28 1.85 -13.16 11.81
N LEU A 29 2.82 -13.54 12.65
CA LEU A 29 2.66 -13.48 14.11
C LEU A 29 2.78 -12.07 14.69
N ARG A 30 3.54 -11.19 14.02
CA ARG A 30 3.92 -9.87 14.55
C ARG A 30 3.69 -8.73 13.57
N GLY A 31 3.34 -9.01 12.31
CA GLY A 31 3.23 -7.98 11.28
C GLY A 31 4.60 -7.42 10.85
N ASP A 32 5.68 -8.19 11.04
CA ASP A 32 7.04 -7.77 10.71
C ASP A 32 7.36 -8.06 9.24
N GLY A 33 7.25 -7.02 8.43
CA GLY A 33 7.46 -7.08 6.99
C GLY A 33 6.96 -5.83 6.29
N VAL A 34 7.12 -5.82 4.97
CA VAL A 34 6.76 -4.71 4.08
C VAL A 34 5.95 -5.21 2.90
N PHE A 35 5.18 -4.32 2.27
CA PHE A 35 4.37 -4.70 1.12
C PHE A 35 4.25 -3.59 0.08
N GLU A 36 3.91 -4.00 -1.14
CA GLU A 36 3.48 -3.13 -2.23
C GLU A 36 2.14 -3.59 -2.82
N ALA A 37 1.40 -2.64 -3.38
CA ALA A 37 0.19 -2.91 -4.15
C ALA A 37 0.23 -2.04 -5.42
N ILE A 38 0.28 -2.69 -6.58
CA ILE A 38 0.61 -2.09 -7.87
C ILE A 38 -0.52 -2.41 -8.84
N LYS A 39 -1.04 -1.40 -9.52
CA LYS A 39 -2.03 -1.60 -10.58
C LYS A 39 -1.37 -2.24 -11.80
N LEU A 40 -2.00 -3.29 -12.33
CA LEU A 40 -1.67 -3.88 -13.63
C LEU A 40 -2.60 -3.31 -14.70
N TYR A 41 -1.99 -2.84 -15.79
CA TYR A 41 -2.66 -2.47 -17.03
C TYR A 41 -2.27 -3.49 -18.10
N ASP A 42 -3.23 -4.27 -18.57
CA ASP A 42 -2.98 -5.36 -19.53
C ASP A 42 -1.81 -6.29 -19.10
N GLY A 43 -1.72 -6.62 -17.80
CA GLY A 43 -0.64 -7.43 -17.23
C GLY A 43 0.66 -6.66 -16.93
N HIS A 44 0.77 -5.38 -17.29
CA HIS A 44 1.94 -4.54 -17.05
C HIS A 44 1.82 -3.72 -15.76
N PRO A 45 2.76 -3.87 -14.80
CA PRO A 45 2.75 -3.10 -13.56
C PRO A 45 3.10 -1.63 -13.79
N PHE A 46 2.23 -0.74 -13.31
CA PHE A 46 2.46 0.70 -13.38
C PHE A 46 3.62 1.13 -12.47
N ARG A 47 4.63 1.79 -13.04
CA ARG A 47 5.83 2.31 -12.34
C ARG A 47 6.49 1.28 -11.40
N LEU A 48 6.65 0.03 -11.87
CA LEU A 48 7.23 -1.07 -11.08
C LEU A 48 8.52 -0.70 -10.37
N ASP A 49 9.48 -0.07 -11.07
CA ASP A 49 10.78 0.25 -10.49
C ASP A 49 10.64 1.22 -9.29
N ALA A 50 9.75 2.22 -9.37
CA ALA A 50 9.47 3.12 -8.24
C ALA A 50 8.87 2.39 -7.03
N HIS A 51 8.00 1.40 -7.28
CA HIS A 51 7.45 0.55 -6.21
C HIS A 51 8.52 -0.33 -5.58
N LEU A 52 9.42 -0.92 -6.38
CA LEU A 52 10.53 -1.73 -5.85
C LEU A 52 11.53 -0.88 -5.06
N ASP A 53 11.81 0.34 -5.51
CA ASP A 53 12.66 1.29 -4.77
C ASP A 53 12.04 1.64 -3.40
N ARG A 54 10.72 1.91 -3.36
CA ARG A 54 10.04 2.21 -2.10
C ARG A 54 9.94 0.98 -1.18
N LEU A 55 9.74 -0.20 -1.75
CA LEU A 55 9.77 -1.46 -1.00
C LEU A 55 11.15 -1.69 -0.37
N ALA A 56 12.23 -1.44 -1.12
CA ALA A 56 13.60 -1.52 -0.62
C ALA A 56 13.88 -0.50 0.49
N ARG A 57 13.45 0.76 0.34
CA ARG A 57 13.55 1.78 1.40
C ARG A 57 12.77 1.36 2.65
N SER A 58 11.56 0.84 2.48
CA SER A 58 10.72 0.36 3.59
C SER A 58 11.37 -0.83 4.31
N ALA A 59 11.96 -1.78 3.56
CA ALA A 59 12.67 -2.92 4.13
C ALA A 59 13.90 -2.45 4.92
N ALA A 60 14.70 -1.54 4.36
CA ALA A 60 15.86 -0.98 5.03
C ALA A 60 15.50 -0.23 6.32
N ALA A 61 14.39 0.50 6.35
CA ALA A 61 13.93 1.24 7.53
C ALA A 61 13.59 0.35 8.74
N ILE A 62 13.35 -0.94 8.52
CA ILE A 62 13.09 -1.93 9.57
C ILE A 62 14.16 -3.04 9.61
N ASP A 63 15.35 -2.79 9.05
CA ASP A 63 16.45 -3.74 8.99
C ASP A 63 16.07 -5.11 8.39
N LEU A 64 15.16 -5.12 7.42
CA LEU A 64 14.68 -6.34 6.76
C LEU A 64 15.60 -6.71 5.57
N PRO A 65 16.16 -7.93 5.53
CA PRO A 65 16.91 -8.40 4.37
C PRO A 65 16.05 -8.39 3.10
N PHE A 66 16.60 -7.85 2.01
CA PHE A 66 15.87 -7.66 0.76
C PHE A 66 16.66 -8.12 -0.46
N ASP A 67 16.18 -9.17 -1.13
CA ASP A 67 16.71 -9.62 -2.43
C ASP A 67 15.86 -9.04 -3.57
N GLY A 68 16.17 -7.80 -3.97
CA GLY A 68 15.46 -7.13 -5.05
C GLY A 68 15.60 -7.83 -6.42
N ALA A 69 16.76 -8.44 -6.69
CA ALA A 69 17.01 -9.12 -7.96
C ALA A 69 16.21 -10.43 -8.07
N GLY A 70 16.17 -11.22 -6.99
CA GLY A 70 15.31 -12.39 -6.89
C GLY A 70 13.84 -12.03 -7.03
N LEU A 71 13.39 -11.05 -6.26
CA LEU A 71 12.00 -10.57 -6.31
C LEU A 71 11.59 -10.13 -7.73
N ARG A 72 12.45 -9.41 -8.45
CA ARG A 72 12.16 -8.97 -9.82
C ARG A 72 11.99 -10.15 -10.79
N ARG A 73 12.80 -11.22 -10.64
CA ARG A 73 12.64 -12.44 -11.43
C ARG A 73 11.31 -13.15 -11.13
N GLU A 74 10.96 -13.24 -9.86
CA GLU A 74 9.70 -13.88 -9.40
C GLU A 74 8.46 -13.13 -9.89
N ILE A 75 8.49 -11.79 -9.86
CA ILE A 75 7.44 -10.93 -10.44
C ILE A 75 7.29 -11.22 -11.93
N GLY A 76 8.40 -11.26 -12.68
CA GLY A 76 8.37 -11.56 -14.12
C GLY A 76 7.73 -12.92 -14.43
N ALA A 77 8.09 -13.96 -13.68
CA ALA A 77 7.52 -15.30 -13.83
C ALA A 77 6.02 -15.33 -13.51
N LEU A 78 5.59 -14.68 -12.43
CA LEU A 78 4.18 -14.59 -12.05
C LEU A 78 3.35 -13.86 -13.10
N LEU A 79 3.82 -12.71 -13.59
CA LEU A 79 3.11 -11.92 -14.59
C LEU A 79 3.03 -12.66 -15.94
N ALA A 80 4.10 -13.35 -16.35
CA ALA A 80 4.08 -14.20 -17.54
C ALA A 80 3.03 -15.33 -17.42
N ALA A 81 2.88 -15.93 -16.24
CA ALA A 81 1.89 -16.97 -15.99
C ALA A 81 0.45 -16.43 -15.84
N ALA A 82 0.29 -15.17 -15.41
CA ALA A 82 -1.01 -14.51 -15.33
C ALA A 82 -1.53 -14.08 -16.70
N GLY A 83 -0.63 -13.71 -17.62
CA GLY A 83 -0.98 -13.19 -18.94
C GLY A 83 -1.58 -11.77 -18.88
N PRO A 84 -2.14 -11.29 -20.00
CA PRO A 84 -2.73 -9.96 -20.09
C PRO A 84 -3.98 -9.86 -19.20
N ILE A 85 -3.96 -8.95 -18.21
CA ILE A 85 -5.05 -8.79 -17.26
C ILE A 85 -5.08 -7.39 -16.60
N GLU A 86 -6.30 -6.88 -16.41
CA GLU A 86 -6.56 -5.76 -15.51
C GLU A 86 -6.70 -6.27 -14.07
N ALA A 87 -5.65 -6.10 -13.27
CA ALA A 87 -5.59 -6.63 -11.90
C ALA A 87 -4.72 -5.74 -10.98
N MET A 88 -4.50 -6.19 -9.75
CA MET A 88 -3.49 -5.65 -8.85
C MET A 88 -2.40 -6.70 -8.63
N LEU A 89 -1.13 -6.28 -8.68
CA LEU A 89 0.01 -7.05 -8.18
C LEU A 89 0.26 -6.63 -6.73
N ARG A 90 0.15 -7.58 -5.81
CA ARG A 90 0.57 -7.42 -4.42
C ARG A 90 1.90 -8.12 -4.21
N ILE A 91 2.79 -7.46 -3.50
CA ILE A 91 4.09 -7.99 -3.09
C ILE A 91 4.13 -7.89 -1.57
N VAL A 92 4.53 -8.95 -0.88
CA VAL A 92 4.79 -8.95 0.56
C VAL A 92 6.14 -9.60 0.80
N VAL A 93 6.98 -8.96 1.62
CA VAL A 93 8.24 -9.54 2.11
C VAL A 93 8.19 -9.56 3.64
N THR A 94 8.36 -10.75 4.23
CA THR A 94 8.27 -10.95 5.68
C THR A 94 9.65 -11.11 6.32
N ARG A 95 9.75 -10.86 7.63
CA ARG A 95 10.94 -11.18 8.46
C ARG A 95 11.36 -12.64 8.37
N GLY A 96 10.40 -13.55 8.20
CA GLY A 96 10.65 -14.97 7.98
C GLY A 96 11.32 -15.28 6.63
N GLY A 97 11.61 -14.27 5.82
CA GLY A 97 12.27 -14.38 4.52
C GLY A 97 11.33 -14.75 3.38
N ARG A 98 10.00 -14.70 3.60
CA ARG A 98 9.02 -15.06 2.58
C ARG A 98 8.80 -13.93 1.61
N ARG A 99 8.76 -14.26 0.32
CA ARG A 99 8.35 -13.38 -0.78
C ARG A 99 7.02 -13.90 -1.31
N ILE A 100 5.95 -13.19 -1.00
CA ILE A 100 4.58 -13.58 -1.35
C ILE A 100 4.09 -12.60 -2.41
N LEU A 101 3.77 -13.12 -3.59
CA LEU A 101 3.29 -12.35 -4.72
C LEU A 101 1.89 -12.81 -5.11
N LEU A 102 0.98 -11.87 -5.30
CA LEU A 102 -0.40 -12.15 -5.71
C LEU A 102 -0.76 -11.29 -6.91
N VAL A 103 -1.34 -11.90 -7.95
CA VAL A 103 -2.20 -11.17 -8.89
C VAL A 103 -3.62 -11.31 -8.37
N GLU A 104 -4.23 -10.20 -7.94
CA GLU A 104 -5.55 -10.16 -7.33
C GLU A 104 -6.52 -9.28 -8.12
N ARG A 105 -7.82 -9.59 -8.06
CA ARG A 105 -8.87 -8.74 -8.66
C ARG A 105 -8.79 -7.33 -8.08
N ILE A 106 -9.02 -6.32 -8.91
CA ILE A 106 -9.14 -4.95 -8.41
C ILE A 106 -10.42 -4.87 -7.55
N PRO A 107 -10.34 -4.37 -6.31
CA PRO A 107 -11.53 -4.13 -5.50
C PRO A 107 -12.48 -3.15 -6.20
N SER A 108 -13.79 -3.34 -6.03
CA SER A 108 -14.77 -2.35 -6.49
C SER A 108 -14.78 -1.17 -5.53
N TRP A 109 -14.72 0.05 -6.08
CA TRP A 109 -14.79 1.29 -5.32
C TRP A 109 -16.00 2.10 -5.78
N PRO A 110 -16.77 2.69 -4.85
CA PRO A 110 -17.85 3.57 -5.23
C PRO A 110 -17.29 4.85 -5.86
N SER A 111 -18.06 5.48 -6.75
CA SER A 111 -17.66 6.77 -7.37
C SER A 111 -17.68 7.95 -6.38
N ARG A 112 -18.25 7.74 -5.19
CA ARG A 112 -18.33 8.70 -4.08
C ARG A 112 -18.15 7.96 -2.77
N ALA A 113 -17.47 8.57 -1.82
CA ALA A 113 -17.29 8.05 -0.47
C ALA A 113 -17.56 9.17 0.54
N ARG A 114 -18.18 8.81 1.67
CA ARG A 114 -18.26 9.63 2.88
C ARG A 114 -17.03 9.35 3.71
N VAL A 115 -16.35 10.38 4.19
CA VAL A 115 -15.18 10.23 5.05
C VAL A 115 -15.49 10.66 6.48
N ALA A 116 -14.89 10.00 7.46
CA ALA A 116 -14.86 10.43 8.84
C ALA A 116 -13.43 10.77 9.26
N LEU A 117 -13.26 11.84 10.02
CA LEU A 117 -11.97 12.21 10.56
C LEU A 117 -11.65 11.32 11.76
N VAL A 118 -10.49 10.65 11.72
CA VAL A 118 -10.05 9.74 12.77
C VAL A 118 -8.70 10.22 13.30
N PRO A 119 -8.58 10.56 14.59
CA PRO A 119 -7.28 10.90 15.17
C PRO A 119 -6.31 9.72 15.06
N LEU A 120 -5.09 9.99 14.61
CA LEU A 120 -3.99 9.06 14.56
C LEU A 120 -2.79 9.68 15.29
N THR A 121 -2.14 8.89 16.13
CA THR A 121 -0.77 9.18 16.58
C THR A 121 0.14 8.32 15.71
N PRO A 122 0.84 8.90 14.71
CA PRO A 122 1.71 8.12 13.84
C PRO A 122 2.79 7.40 14.65
N SER A 123 3.15 6.20 14.22
CA SER A 123 4.32 5.52 14.75
C SER A 123 5.56 6.25 14.27
N GLU A 124 6.36 6.82 15.19
CA GLU A 124 7.62 7.47 14.82
C GLU A 124 8.59 6.47 14.18
N ILE A 125 8.63 5.23 14.69
CA ILE A 125 9.55 4.18 14.24
C ILE A 125 9.15 3.53 12.91
N LEU A 126 7.89 3.66 12.49
CA LEU A 126 7.38 3.15 11.21
C LEU A 126 6.90 4.27 10.28
N SER A 127 7.26 5.52 10.58
CA SER A 127 6.86 6.67 9.78
C SER A 127 7.38 6.52 8.35
N GLY A 128 6.48 6.68 7.37
CA GLY A 128 6.79 6.51 5.95
C GLY A 128 7.11 5.06 5.50
N VAL A 129 7.08 4.07 6.40
CA VAL A 129 7.33 2.66 6.07
C VAL A 129 6.05 2.01 5.58
N LYS A 130 6.08 1.37 4.40
CA LYS A 130 4.94 0.60 3.90
C LYS A 130 4.90 -0.80 4.53
N SER A 131 4.65 -0.85 5.83
CA SER A 131 4.69 -2.06 6.65
C SER A 131 3.40 -2.89 6.60
N ILE A 132 3.51 -4.21 6.81
CA ILE A 132 2.35 -5.10 7.03
C ILE A 132 1.78 -5.04 8.45
N SER A 133 2.37 -4.24 9.35
CA SER A 133 1.81 -3.87 10.66
C SER A 133 0.59 -2.94 10.51
N TYR A 134 -0.48 -3.47 9.89
CA TYR A 134 -1.55 -2.69 9.26
C TYR A 134 -2.89 -2.74 10.02
N ALA A 135 -2.92 -3.37 11.19
CA ALA A 135 -4.14 -3.56 11.96
C ALA A 135 -4.76 -2.23 12.43
N ALA A 136 -3.92 -1.24 12.78
CA ALA A 136 -4.38 0.11 13.12
C ALA A 136 -5.11 0.77 11.95
N ASN A 137 -4.57 0.63 10.72
CA ASN A 137 -5.20 1.12 9.51
C ASN A 137 -6.58 0.49 9.27
N MET A 138 -6.67 -0.82 9.41
CA MET A 138 -7.96 -1.51 9.27
C MET A 138 -8.93 -1.18 10.40
N HIS A 139 -8.43 -0.85 11.59
CA HIS A 139 -9.28 -0.40 12.70
C HIS A 139 -9.85 0.99 12.46
N ALA A 140 -9.07 1.91 11.90
CA ALA A 140 -9.53 3.25 11.54
C ALA A 140 -10.72 3.21 10.56
N THR A 141 -10.64 2.39 9.51
CA THR A 141 -11.78 2.16 8.60
C THR A 141 -13.01 1.64 9.34
N ARG A 142 -12.85 0.74 10.33
CA ARG A 142 -13.97 0.27 11.17
C ARG A 142 -14.54 1.36 12.07
N ILE A 143 -13.71 2.26 12.60
CA ILE A 143 -14.16 3.43 13.37
C ILE A 143 -15.01 4.34 12.48
N ALA A 144 -14.53 4.68 11.28
CA ALA A 144 -15.27 5.49 10.32
C ALA A 144 -16.61 4.84 9.93
N SER A 145 -16.59 3.53 9.68
CA SER A 145 -17.81 2.75 9.39
C SER A 145 -18.86 2.84 10.50
N LYS A 146 -18.46 2.76 11.77
CA LYS A 146 -19.37 2.94 12.91
C LYS A 146 -19.96 4.35 12.99
N GLN A 147 -19.35 5.34 12.35
CA GLN A 147 -19.86 6.71 12.24
C GLN A 147 -20.71 6.94 10.97
N GLY A 148 -20.97 5.89 10.19
CA GLY A 148 -21.72 6.00 8.93
C GLY A 148 -20.91 6.59 7.78
N ALA A 149 -19.58 6.56 7.87
CA ALA A 149 -18.67 6.89 6.77
C ALA A 149 -18.16 5.62 6.07
N ASP A 150 -17.74 5.77 4.82
CA ASP A 150 -17.16 4.69 4.02
C ASP A 150 -15.67 4.49 4.32
N GLU A 151 -14.95 5.56 4.68
CA GLU A 151 -13.51 5.53 4.96
C GLU A 151 -13.07 6.56 5.99
N ALA A 152 -11.93 6.31 6.64
CA ALA A 152 -11.27 7.26 7.52
C ALA A 152 -10.36 8.23 6.76
N VAL A 153 -10.23 9.46 7.26
CA VAL A 153 -9.14 10.38 6.94
C VAL A 153 -8.45 10.73 8.24
N TYR A 154 -7.14 10.56 8.29
CA TYR A 154 -6.38 10.77 9.50
C TYR A 154 -6.15 12.24 9.81
N LEU A 155 -6.20 12.56 11.11
CA LEU A 155 -5.69 13.79 11.67
C LEU A 155 -4.59 13.47 12.68
N ASN A 156 -3.51 14.24 12.69
CA ASN A 156 -2.55 14.17 13.80
C ASN A 156 -3.07 14.91 15.05
N ALA A 157 -2.30 14.88 16.14
CA ALA A 157 -2.68 15.54 17.41
C ALA A 157 -2.85 17.06 17.33
N ALA A 158 -2.23 17.71 16.32
CA ALA A 158 -2.39 19.14 16.06
C ALA A 158 -3.59 19.46 15.15
N GLY A 159 -4.35 18.45 14.73
CA GLY A 159 -5.48 18.59 13.82
C GLY A 159 -5.08 18.67 12.34
N ILE A 160 -3.81 18.41 12.01
CA ILE A 160 -3.32 18.44 10.61
C ILE A 160 -3.81 17.19 9.88
N VAL A 161 -4.34 17.37 8.67
CA VAL A 161 -4.75 16.28 7.78
C VAL A 161 -3.55 15.48 7.30
N LEU A 162 -3.64 14.15 7.35
CA LEU A 162 -2.60 13.22 6.89
C LEU A 162 -3.04 12.45 5.63
N GLU A 163 -3.35 11.17 5.75
CA GLU A 163 -3.80 10.32 4.64
C GLU A 163 -5.01 9.48 5.07
N ALA A 164 -5.56 8.70 4.15
CA ALA A 164 -6.53 7.67 4.48
C ALA A 164 -5.81 6.32 4.69
N PRO A 165 -6.41 5.33 5.37
CA PRO A 165 -5.78 4.06 5.70
C PRO A 165 -5.14 3.32 4.52
N THR A 166 -5.62 3.48 3.29
CA THR A 166 -5.09 2.80 2.09
C THR A 166 -4.83 3.73 0.91
N SER A 167 -4.90 5.05 1.09
CA SER A 167 -4.78 6.01 -0.01
C SER A 167 -4.32 7.39 0.47
N SER A 168 -3.58 8.09 -0.38
CA SER A 168 -3.34 9.53 -0.20
C SER A 168 -4.61 10.32 -0.47
N ILE A 169 -4.71 11.53 0.09
CA ILE A 169 -5.85 12.43 -0.12
C ILE A 169 -5.45 13.68 -0.89
N PHE A 170 -6.37 14.13 -1.73
CA PHE A 170 -6.31 15.41 -2.43
C PHE A 170 -7.65 16.12 -2.25
N TRP A 171 -7.64 17.45 -2.18
CA TRP A 171 -8.87 18.25 -2.20
C TRP A 171 -8.67 19.58 -2.92
N VAL A 172 -9.78 20.18 -3.31
CA VAL A 172 -9.80 21.51 -3.93
C VAL A 172 -10.22 22.52 -2.89
N GLY A 173 -9.39 23.54 -2.68
CA GLY A 173 -9.68 24.66 -1.79
C GLY A 173 -10.81 25.55 -2.29
N ALA A 174 -11.32 26.43 -1.42
CA ALA A 174 -12.34 27.43 -1.79
C ALA A 174 -11.85 28.41 -2.88
N ASP A 175 -10.53 28.57 -2.99
CA ASP A 175 -9.81 29.32 -4.02
C ASP A 175 -9.61 28.53 -5.33
N GLY A 176 -10.06 27.28 -5.39
CA GLY A 176 -9.92 26.40 -6.55
C GLY A 176 -8.57 25.70 -6.67
N GLY A 177 -7.64 25.91 -5.73
CA GLY A 177 -6.33 25.25 -5.73
C GLY A 177 -6.39 23.79 -5.27
N LEU A 178 -5.64 22.91 -5.93
CA LEU A 178 -5.47 21.51 -5.50
C LEU A 178 -4.47 21.45 -4.34
N ARG A 179 -4.80 20.70 -3.29
CA ARG A 179 -3.97 20.52 -2.09
C ARG A 179 -3.81 19.05 -1.74
N THR A 180 -2.67 18.72 -1.15
CA THR A 180 -2.39 17.42 -0.54
C THR A 180 -1.40 17.58 0.62
N PRO A 181 -1.44 16.75 1.67
CA PRO A 181 -0.52 16.91 2.78
C PRO A 181 0.92 16.63 2.34
N ALA A 182 1.88 17.40 2.83
CA ALA A 182 3.30 17.27 2.49
C ALA A 182 3.92 16.01 3.12
N LEU A 183 5.01 15.48 2.55
CA LEU A 183 5.65 14.26 3.08
C LEU A 183 6.20 14.45 4.50
N GLU A 184 6.55 15.69 4.86
CA GLU A 184 7.02 16.12 6.18
C GLU A 184 5.96 15.91 7.27
N THR A 185 4.69 15.72 6.90
CA THR A 185 3.61 15.36 7.83
C THR A 185 3.66 13.91 8.30
N GLY A 186 4.54 13.09 7.73
CA GLY A 186 4.73 11.68 8.07
C GLY A 186 3.84 10.69 7.31
N ILE A 187 3.12 11.17 6.28
CA ILE A 187 2.35 10.32 5.37
C ILE A 187 3.24 9.41 4.53
N LEU A 188 2.65 8.38 3.93
CA LEU A 188 3.37 7.52 3.01
C LEU A 188 3.76 8.28 1.73
N ASP A 189 5.01 8.11 1.29
CA ASP A 189 5.51 8.58 0.00
C ASP A 189 4.84 7.81 -1.16
N SER A 190 3.63 8.23 -1.50
CA SER A 190 2.74 7.57 -2.44
C SER A 190 3.10 7.85 -3.91
N ILE A 191 3.34 6.80 -4.68
CA ILE A 191 3.66 6.91 -6.11
C ILE A 191 2.52 7.55 -6.92
N THR A 192 1.26 7.27 -6.57
CA THR A 192 0.12 7.94 -7.22
C THR A 192 0.09 9.42 -6.86
N ARG A 193 0.37 9.77 -5.60
CA ARG A 193 0.46 11.17 -5.17
C ARG A 193 1.55 11.91 -5.93
N GLU A 194 2.75 11.32 -6.05
CA GLU A 194 3.87 11.86 -6.82
C GLU A 194 3.46 12.15 -8.28
N VAL A 195 2.76 11.22 -8.94
CA VAL A 195 2.28 11.43 -10.31
C VAL A 195 1.32 12.61 -10.40
N VAL A 196 0.37 12.74 -9.47
CA VAL A 196 -0.63 13.82 -9.48
C VAL A 196 0.04 15.17 -9.24
N VAL A 197 0.92 15.28 -8.25
CA VAL A 197 1.68 16.51 -7.94
C VAL A 197 2.57 16.92 -9.10
N ALA A 198 3.23 15.97 -9.78
CA ALA A 198 4.07 16.26 -10.94
C ALA A 198 3.24 16.71 -12.17
N ALA A 199 1.99 16.26 -12.29
CA ALA A 199 1.14 16.53 -13.44
C ALA A 199 0.28 17.78 -13.31
N LEU A 200 -0.03 18.22 -12.08
CA LEU A 200 -0.98 19.30 -11.79
C LEU A 200 -0.38 20.30 -10.80
N PRO A 201 -0.68 21.62 -10.93
CA PRO A 201 -0.37 22.58 -9.89
C PRO A 201 -1.05 22.17 -8.58
N CYS A 202 -0.25 21.70 -7.62
CA CYS A 202 -0.71 21.19 -6.33
C CYS A 202 0.10 21.83 -5.21
N GLU A 203 -0.58 22.38 -4.21
CA GLU A 203 0.04 22.89 -3.00
C GLU A 203 0.25 21.72 -2.02
N GLU A 204 1.51 21.51 -1.63
CA GLU A 204 1.89 20.55 -0.59
C GLU A 204 2.15 21.31 0.71
N GLY A 205 1.50 20.89 1.80
CA GLY A 205 1.63 21.58 3.08
C GLY A 205 1.07 20.82 4.28
N ALA A 206 1.07 21.49 5.43
CA ALA A 206 0.32 21.09 6.61
C ALA A 206 -0.97 21.93 6.66
N PHE A 207 -2.12 21.27 6.64
CA PHE A 207 -3.44 21.88 6.55
C PHE A 207 -4.35 21.44 7.69
#